data_AF-A0A926H2A2-F1
#
_entry.id   AF-A0A926H2A2-F1
#
_cell.length_a   1.000
_cell.length_b   1.000
_cell.length_c   1.000
_cell.angle_alpha   90.00
_cell.angle_beta   90.00
_cell.angle_gamma   90.00
#
_symmetry.space_group_name_H-M   'P 1'
#
loop_
_entity.id
_entity.type
_entity.pdbx_description
1 polymer ?
#
loop_
_entity_poly.entity_id
_entity_poly.type
_entity_poly.pdbx_seq_one_letter_code
_entity_poly.pdbx_strand_id
1 'polypeptide(L)'
;MNVPFVDLRAQYATLKPEMDAAINAIIANTAFIGGKAVSDFESAFAEYVGSPHCVSVANGTEAIEIALRAFGIGEGDEVIVPANSFIATSEAVTSAGAQVVFADSEPNYYSIDIDDVRRKITDRTRAIIPVHLYGHPADMNAVLATAREHTL
;
A
#
# COMPACT_ATOMS: atom_id res chain seq x y z
N MET A 1 -19.52 -31.35 -2.83
CA MET A 1 -18.11 -30.90 -2.75
C MET A 1 -18.12 -29.40 -2.61
N ASN A 2 -17.49 -28.85 -1.58
CA ASN A 2 -17.38 -27.39 -1.36
C ASN A 2 -15.91 -27.01 -1.57
N VAL A 3 -15.63 -26.07 -2.47
CA VAL A 3 -14.28 -25.54 -2.70
C VAL A 3 -14.28 -24.10 -2.18
N PRO A 4 -13.62 -23.81 -1.04
CA PRO A 4 -13.59 -22.46 -0.49
C PRO A 4 -12.79 -21.52 -1.41
N PHE A 5 -13.20 -20.26 -1.51
CA PHE A 5 -12.47 -19.25 -2.27
C PHE A 5 -11.07 -18.99 -1.67
N VAL A 6 -10.97 -18.95 -0.34
CA VAL A 6 -9.71 -18.87 0.43
C VAL A 6 -9.84 -19.72 1.70
N ASP A 7 -8.85 -20.58 1.99
CA ASP A 7 -8.82 -21.44 3.18
C ASP A 7 -7.68 -21.06 4.14
N LEU A 8 -7.97 -20.11 5.04
CA LEU A 8 -7.01 -19.67 6.06
C LEU A 8 -6.78 -20.72 7.16
N ARG A 9 -7.70 -21.66 7.33
CA ARG A 9 -7.55 -22.74 8.32
C ARG A 9 -6.46 -23.71 7.86
N ALA A 10 -6.45 -24.07 6.58
CA ALA A 10 -5.40 -24.89 5.99
C ALA A 10 -4.01 -24.24 6.16
N GLN A 11 -3.90 -22.93 5.91
CA GLN A 11 -2.65 -22.19 6.11
C GLN A 11 -2.18 -22.20 7.58
N TYR A 12 -3.06 -21.91 8.54
CA TYR A 12 -2.72 -21.98 9.96
C TYR A 12 -2.28 -23.39 10.36
N ALA A 13 -2.97 -24.44 9.90
CA ALA A 13 -2.64 -25.82 10.22
C ALA A 13 -1.20 -26.20 9.82
N THR A 14 -0.70 -25.67 8.68
CA THR A 14 0.68 -25.92 8.23
C THR A 14 1.74 -25.17 9.03
N LEU A 15 1.38 -24.05 9.65
CA LEU A 15 2.31 -23.17 10.40
C LEU A 15 2.12 -23.24 11.92
N LYS A 16 1.19 -24.09 12.38
CA LYS A 16 0.70 -24.10 13.76
C LYS A 16 1.81 -24.17 14.83
N PRO A 17 2.82 -25.07 14.74
CA PRO A 17 3.85 -25.14 15.77
C PRO A 17 4.63 -23.83 15.92
N GLU A 18 4.95 -23.18 14.81
CA GLU A 18 5.72 -21.93 14.76
C GLU A 18 4.87 -20.74 15.24
N MET A 19 3.63 -20.63 14.74
CA MET A 19 2.71 -19.56 15.12
C MET A 19 2.37 -19.61 16.62
N ASP A 20 2.06 -20.78 17.15
CA ASP A 20 1.73 -20.94 18.57
C ASP A 20 2.93 -20.61 19.48
N ALA A 21 4.13 -21.03 19.09
CA ALA A 21 5.35 -20.69 19.82
C ALA A 21 5.59 -19.17 19.85
N ALA A 22 5.44 -18.50 18.70
CA ALA A 22 5.59 -17.05 18.60
C ALA A 22 4.54 -16.30 19.47
N ILE A 23 3.26 -16.70 19.41
CA ILE A 23 2.19 -16.10 20.23
C ILE A 23 2.47 -16.30 21.72
N ASN A 24 2.84 -17.51 22.14
CA ASN A 24 3.16 -17.81 23.54
C ASN A 24 4.35 -16.99 24.05
N ALA A 25 5.38 -16.76 23.21
CA ALA A 25 6.52 -15.94 23.58
C ALA A 25 6.14 -14.47 23.82
N ILE A 26 5.23 -13.91 23.01
CA ILE A 26 4.72 -12.55 23.24
C ILE A 26 3.93 -12.46 24.55
N ILE A 27 3.03 -13.42 24.80
CA ILE A 27 2.24 -13.48 26.03
C ILE A 27 3.15 -13.60 27.26
N ALA A 28 4.13 -14.50 27.23
CA ALA A 28 5.06 -14.71 28.34
C ALA A 28 5.88 -13.45 28.68
N ASN A 29 6.20 -12.63 27.68
CA ASN A 29 7.00 -11.42 27.85
C ASN A 29 6.16 -10.13 27.96
N THR A 30 4.83 -10.21 27.84
CA THR A 30 3.90 -9.07 27.93
C THR A 30 4.21 -7.92 26.94
N ALA A 31 4.90 -8.23 25.84
CA ALA A 31 5.43 -7.26 24.88
C ALA A 31 4.40 -6.99 23.76
N PHE A 32 3.24 -6.43 24.12
CA PHE A 32 2.09 -6.34 23.22
C PHE A 32 2.11 -5.17 22.22
N ILE A 33 2.90 -4.13 22.48
CA ILE A 33 3.01 -2.93 21.64
C ILE A 33 4.47 -2.66 21.36
N GLY A 34 4.84 -2.62 20.07
CA GLY A 34 6.23 -2.50 19.65
C GLY A 34 7.10 -3.68 20.10
N GLY A 35 8.36 -3.40 20.42
CA GLY A 35 9.31 -4.38 20.93
C GLY A 35 10.01 -5.20 19.85
N LYS A 36 10.77 -6.21 20.31
CA LYS A 36 11.73 -6.93 19.44
C LYS A 36 11.07 -7.60 18.24
N ALA A 37 9.90 -8.22 18.42
CA ALA A 37 9.19 -8.89 17.33
C ALA A 37 8.80 -7.93 16.20
N VAL A 38 8.44 -6.68 16.54
CA VAL A 38 8.14 -5.64 15.57
C VAL A 38 9.41 -5.19 14.83
N SER A 39 10.48 -4.86 15.57
CA SER A 39 11.74 -4.42 14.94
C SER A 39 12.41 -5.51 14.09
N ASP A 40 12.30 -6.78 14.50
CA ASP A 40 12.78 -7.93 13.74
C ASP A 40 11.99 -8.07 12.43
N PHE A 41 10.65 -7.94 12.50
CA PHE A 41 9.80 -7.96 11.31
C PHE A 41 10.12 -6.81 10.35
N GLU A 42 10.24 -5.59 10.86
CA GLU A 42 10.59 -4.42 10.03
C GLU A 42 11.93 -4.61 9.33
N SER A 43 12.94 -5.12 10.04
CA SER A 43 14.26 -5.41 9.46
C SER A 43 14.18 -6.49 8.38
N ALA A 44 13.50 -7.60 8.66
CA ALA A 44 13.36 -8.71 7.71
C ALA A 44 12.52 -8.33 6.49
N PHE A 45 11.46 -7.54 6.68
CA PHE A 45 10.60 -7.10 5.58
C PHE A 45 11.28 -6.06 4.70
N ALA A 46 12.03 -5.12 5.28
CA ALA A 46 12.87 -4.17 4.55
C ALA A 46 13.88 -4.92 3.65
N GLU A 47 14.55 -5.94 4.19
CA GLU A 47 15.45 -6.80 3.42
C GLU A 47 14.71 -7.54 2.30
N TYR A 48 13.56 -8.16 2.60
CA TYR A 48 12.77 -8.91 1.63
C TYR A 48 12.33 -8.07 0.42
N VAL A 49 11.90 -6.82 0.66
CA VAL A 49 11.46 -5.92 -0.42
C VAL A 49 12.59 -5.09 -1.03
N GLY A 50 13.81 -5.17 -0.50
CA GLY A 50 14.97 -4.41 -0.96
C GLY A 50 14.91 -2.90 -0.62
N SER A 51 14.21 -2.53 0.45
CA SER A 51 14.12 -1.14 0.94
C SER A 51 15.12 -0.91 2.09
N PRO A 52 15.73 0.28 2.22
CA PRO A 52 16.59 0.60 3.36
C PRO A 52 15.82 0.69 4.69
N HIS A 53 14.50 0.92 4.64
CA HIS A 53 13.66 1.14 5.82
C HIS A 53 12.29 0.46 5.67
N CYS A 54 11.72 0.03 6.79
CA CYS A 54 10.33 -0.39 6.93
C CYS A 54 9.79 0.20 8.24
N VAL A 55 8.56 0.71 8.20
CA VAL A 55 7.82 1.13 9.39
C VAL A 55 6.48 0.39 9.35
N SER A 56 6.24 -0.44 10.35
CA SER A 56 4.98 -1.17 10.49
C SER A 56 3.90 -0.27 11.09
N VAL A 57 2.68 -0.41 10.58
CA VAL A 57 1.49 0.35 10.99
C VAL A 57 0.29 -0.59 11.09
N ALA A 58 -0.88 -0.10 11.51
CA ALA A 58 -2.00 -0.99 11.81
C ALA A 58 -2.62 -1.64 10.57
N ASN A 59 -2.61 -0.96 9.42
CA ASN A 59 -3.18 -1.47 8.16
C ASN A 59 -2.66 -0.72 6.92
N GLY A 60 -3.04 -1.19 5.74
CA GLY A 60 -2.61 -0.59 4.46
C GLY A 60 -3.19 0.79 4.17
N THR A 61 -4.38 1.13 4.68
CA THR A 61 -4.97 2.48 4.52
C THR A 61 -4.14 3.51 5.28
N GLU A 62 -3.80 3.22 6.54
CA GLU A 62 -2.91 4.07 7.34
C GLU A 62 -1.51 4.19 6.73
N ALA A 63 -0.99 3.12 6.14
CA ALA A 63 0.32 3.17 5.48
C ALA A 63 0.35 4.23 4.37
N ILE A 64 -0.72 4.30 3.55
CA ILE A 64 -0.85 5.31 2.50
C ILE A 64 -1.06 6.70 3.10
N GLU A 65 -1.98 6.85 4.06
CA GLU A 65 -2.26 8.14 4.70
C GLU A 65 -1.01 8.74 5.35
N ILE A 66 -0.29 7.95 6.14
CA ILE A 66 0.93 8.38 6.83
C ILE A 66 2.01 8.78 5.81
N ALA A 67 2.16 8.03 4.72
CA ALA A 67 3.09 8.38 3.65
C ALA A 67 2.74 9.74 3.02
N LEU A 68 1.47 9.97 2.66
CA LEU A 68 1.01 11.25 2.11
C LEU A 68 1.28 12.42 3.06
N ARG A 69 0.92 12.27 4.34
CA ARG A 69 1.18 13.30 5.36
C ARG A 69 2.67 13.56 5.57
N ALA A 70 3.51 12.52 5.51
CA ALA A 70 4.96 12.65 5.63
C ALA A 70 5.59 13.42 4.46
N PHE A 71 4.99 13.33 3.26
CA PHE A 71 5.35 14.16 2.10
C PHE A 71 4.73 15.57 2.14
N GLY A 72 3.99 15.91 3.20
CA GLY A 72 3.35 17.21 3.36
C GLY A 72 2.09 17.39 2.50
N ILE A 73 1.54 16.32 1.95
CA ILE A 73 0.35 16.34 1.10
C ILE A 73 -0.90 16.51 1.97
N GLY A 74 -1.76 17.47 1.61
CA GLY A 74 -2.98 17.76 2.36
C GLY A 74 -3.92 18.72 1.65
N GLU A 75 -4.51 19.66 2.41
CA GLU A 75 -5.52 20.59 1.88
C GLU A 75 -4.98 21.41 0.69
N GLY A 76 -5.75 21.41 -0.41
CA GLY A 76 -5.39 22.13 -1.63
C GLY A 76 -4.57 21.32 -2.63
N ASP A 77 -4.04 20.16 -2.22
CA ASP A 77 -3.32 19.25 -3.11
C ASP A 77 -4.26 18.23 -3.76
N GLU A 78 -3.83 17.72 -4.92
CA GLU A 78 -4.47 16.63 -5.64
C GLU A 78 -3.57 15.40 -5.68
N VAL A 79 -4.17 14.22 -5.49
CA VAL A 79 -3.49 12.92 -5.66
C VAL A 79 -4.24 12.10 -6.70
N ILE A 80 -3.50 11.66 -7.72
CA ILE A 80 -4.05 10.83 -8.79
C ILE A 80 -4.04 9.37 -8.36
N VAL A 81 -5.19 8.70 -8.43
CA VAL A 81 -5.36 7.28 -8.09
C VAL A 81 -6.17 6.57 -9.18
N PRO A 82 -6.04 5.25 -9.37
CA PRO A 82 -6.88 4.53 -10.32
C PRO A 82 -8.35 4.52 -9.89
N ALA A 83 -9.25 4.69 -10.86
CA ALA A 83 -10.69 4.57 -10.68
C ALA A 83 -11.11 3.13 -10.34
N ASN A 84 -10.35 2.14 -10.81
CA ASN A 84 -10.52 0.73 -10.47
C ASN A 84 -9.49 0.30 -9.42
N SER A 85 -9.84 0.42 -8.14
CA SER A 85 -9.07 -0.09 -7.01
C SER A 85 -10.00 -0.36 -5.82
N PHE A 86 -9.45 -0.90 -4.73
CA PHE A 86 -10.14 -0.90 -3.45
C PHE A 86 -10.23 0.54 -2.88
N ILE A 87 -11.36 0.86 -2.27
CA ILE A 87 -11.71 2.23 -1.80
C ILE A 87 -10.66 2.84 -0.85
N ALA A 88 -9.94 2.01 -0.10
CA ALA A 88 -8.89 2.45 0.83
C ALA A 88 -7.85 3.37 0.17
N THR A 89 -7.55 3.18 -1.12
CA THR A 89 -6.58 4.03 -1.84
C THR A 89 -7.06 5.49 -1.89
N SER A 90 -8.32 5.72 -2.29
CA SER A 90 -8.92 7.06 -2.33
C SER A 90 -9.30 7.57 -0.94
N GLU A 91 -9.71 6.69 -0.04
CA GLU A 91 -10.03 7.05 1.34
C GLU A 91 -8.80 7.63 2.04
N ALA A 92 -7.63 6.99 1.92
CA ALA A 92 -6.39 7.47 2.51
C ALA A 92 -5.99 8.87 2.02
N VAL A 93 -6.24 9.18 0.75
CA VAL A 93 -6.03 10.53 0.19
C VAL A 93 -6.94 11.55 0.87
N THR A 94 -8.24 11.24 0.99
CA THR A 94 -9.18 12.13 1.67
C THR A 94 -8.90 12.27 3.16
N SER A 95 -8.46 11.20 3.82
CA SER A 95 -8.05 11.21 5.23
C SER A 95 -6.84 12.10 5.45
N ALA A 96 -5.87 12.10 4.51
CA ALA A 96 -4.74 13.01 4.53
C ALA A 96 -5.15 14.49 4.32
N GLY A 97 -6.37 14.76 3.86
CA GLY A 97 -6.92 16.09 3.59
C GLY A 97 -6.79 16.56 2.14
N ALA A 98 -6.26 15.71 1.26
CA ALA A 98 -6.09 16.01 -0.16
C ALA A 98 -7.30 15.64 -1.01
N GLN A 99 -7.36 16.18 -2.23
CA GLN A 99 -8.41 15.88 -3.20
C GLN A 99 -8.02 14.66 -4.06
N VAL A 100 -8.95 13.71 -4.21
CA VAL A 100 -8.77 12.57 -5.12
C VAL A 100 -9.03 12.99 -6.56
N VAL A 101 -8.12 12.61 -7.46
CA VAL A 101 -8.31 12.69 -8.91
C VAL A 101 -8.25 11.27 -9.46
N PHE A 102 -9.39 10.74 -9.91
CA PHE A 102 -9.43 9.40 -10.47
C PHE A 102 -8.90 9.39 -11.90
N ALA A 103 -7.92 8.55 -12.21
CA ALA A 103 -7.51 8.18 -13.57
C ALA A 103 -8.11 6.82 -13.95
N ASP A 104 -8.47 6.63 -15.22
CA ASP A 104 -9.02 5.35 -15.69
C ASP A 104 -7.96 4.23 -15.64
N SER A 105 -8.40 2.99 -15.84
CA SER A 105 -7.52 1.83 -15.92
C SER A 105 -7.43 1.29 -17.34
N GLU A 106 -6.28 0.77 -17.72
CA GLU A 106 -6.17 0.05 -18.99
C GLU A 106 -6.93 -1.29 -18.94
N PRO A 107 -7.53 -1.73 -20.06
CA PRO A 107 -8.52 -2.81 -20.05
C PRO A 107 -7.95 -4.23 -19.92
N ASN A 108 -6.63 -4.42 -20.08
CA ASN A 108 -6.01 -5.74 -20.17
C ASN A 108 -5.44 -6.22 -18.84
N TYR A 109 -4.83 -5.32 -18.06
CA TYR A 109 -4.21 -5.62 -16.77
C TYR A 109 -4.87 -4.89 -15.60
N TYR A 110 -5.88 -4.07 -15.86
CA TYR A 110 -6.63 -3.28 -14.87
C TYR A 110 -5.77 -2.33 -14.03
N SER A 111 -4.56 -2.05 -14.50
CA SER A 111 -3.63 -1.09 -13.92
C SER A 111 -3.96 0.34 -14.39
N ILE A 112 -3.42 1.36 -13.72
CA ILE A 112 -3.71 2.77 -14.03
C ILE A 112 -3.27 3.14 -15.46
N ASP A 113 -4.12 3.79 -16.24
CA ASP A 113 -3.80 4.28 -17.59
C ASP A 113 -2.93 5.55 -17.50
N ILE A 114 -1.68 5.43 -17.93
CA ILE A 114 -0.68 6.51 -17.87
C ILE A 114 -1.05 7.69 -18.77
N ASP A 115 -1.70 7.45 -19.90
CA ASP A 115 -2.12 8.54 -20.78
C ASP A 115 -3.26 9.33 -20.17
N ASP A 116 -4.13 8.68 -19.39
CA ASP A 116 -5.17 9.36 -18.62
C ASP A 116 -4.62 10.10 -17.40
N VAL A 117 -3.61 9.54 -16.72
CA VAL A 117 -2.85 10.23 -15.67
C VAL A 117 -2.29 11.54 -16.21
N ARG A 118 -1.56 11.51 -17.34
CA ARG A 118 -0.96 12.71 -17.95
C ARG A 118 -1.97 13.81 -18.25
N ARG A 119 -3.17 13.44 -18.72
CA ARG A 119 -4.26 14.40 -19.01
C ARG A 119 -4.85 15.05 -17.75
N LYS A 120 -4.70 14.41 -16.58
CA LYS A 120 -5.31 14.81 -15.32
C LYS A 120 -4.37 15.54 -14.37
N ILE A 121 -3.07 15.61 -14.69
CA ILE A 121 -2.10 16.39 -13.92
C ILE A 121 -2.45 17.88 -14.02
N THR A 122 -2.44 18.54 -12.87
CA THR A 122 -2.62 19.99 -12.70
C THR A 122 -1.50 20.57 -11.85
N ASP A 123 -1.45 21.90 -11.72
CA ASP A 123 -0.51 22.57 -10.80
C ASP A 123 -0.73 22.20 -9.32
N ARG A 124 -1.87 21.58 -8.99
CA ARG A 124 -2.19 21.08 -7.65
C ARG A 124 -1.81 19.62 -7.44
N THR A 125 -1.45 18.88 -8.48
CA THR A 125 -1.06 17.48 -8.34
C THR A 125 0.24 17.37 -7.53
N ARG A 126 0.26 16.47 -6.55
CA ARG A 126 1.45 16.20 -5.70
C ARG A 126 1.90 14.76 -5.69
N ALA A 127 1.04 13.83 -6.05
CA ALA A 127 1.40 12.42 -6.10
C ALA A 127 0.54 11.64 -7.09
N ILE A 128 1.08 10.52 -7.54
CA ILE A 128 0.37 9.47 -8.25
C ILE A 128 0.50 8.20 -7.38
N ILE A 129 -0.63 7.59 -7.02
CA ILE A 129 -0.64 6.30 -6.31
C ILE A 129 -1.08 5.21 -7.30
N PRO A 130 -0.14 4.53 -7.98
CA PRO A 130 -0.49 3.33 -8.73
C PRO A 130 -0.89 2.20 -7.79
N VAL A 131 -1.76 1.30 -8.25
CA VAL A 131 -2.16 0.11 -7.50
C VAL A 131 -1.76 -1.13 -8.27
N HIS A 132 -1.06 -2.04 -7.59
CA HIS A 132 -0.68 -3.34 -8.14
C HIS A 132 -1.83 -4.35 -7.97
N LEU A 133 -2.92 -4.09 -8.69
CA LEU A 133 -4.20 -4.75 -8.49
C LEU A 133 -4.10 -6.26 -8.80
N TYR A 134 -4.73 -7.08 -7.95
CA TYR A 134 -4.74 -8.55 -8.07
C TYR A 134 -3.35 -9.21 -8.05
N GLY A 135 -2.31 -8.51 -7.59
CA GLY A 135 -0.94 -8.99 -7.59
C GLY A 135 -0.17 -8.73 -8.88
N HIS A 136 -0.75 -7.98 -9.83
CA HIS A 136 -0.08 -7.54 -11.05
C HIS A 136 0.49 -6.13 -10.88
N PRO A 137 1.82 -5.94 -11.06
CA PRO A 137 2.42 -4.61 -11.01
C PRO A 137 1.84 -3.70 -12.10
N ALA A 138 1.62 -2.43 -11.75
CA ALA A 138 1.40 -1.38 -12.74
C ALA A 138 2.70 -1.13 -13.51
N ASP A 139 2.63 -0.48 -14.68
CA ASP A 139 3.83 -0.08 -15.42
C ASP A 139 4.59 1.03 -14.67
N MET A 140 5.42 0.62 -13.72
CA MET A 140 6.19 1.54 -12.88
C MET A 140 7.22 2.34 -13.67
N ASN A 141 7.69 1.86 -14.82
CA ASN A 141 8.59 2.64 -15.66
C ASN A 141 7.85 3.88 -16.20
N ALA A 142 6.63 3.68 -16.71
CA ALA A 142 5.81 4.75 -17.24
C ALA A 142 5.29 5.69 -16.14
N VAL A 143 4.90 5.16 -14.96
CA VAL A 143 4.53 5.97 -13.79
C VAL A 143 5.70 6.85 -13.35
N LEU A 144 6.89 6.27 -13.14
CA LEU A 144 8.06 7.00 -12.65
C LEU A 144 8.58 8.03 -13.67
N ALA A 145 8.52 7.72 -14.97
CA ALA A 145 8.86 8.69 -16.01
C ALA A 145 7.92 9.90 -15.96
N THR A 146 6.61 9.65 -15.88
CA THR A 146 5.60 10.72 -15.80
C THR A 146 5.74 11.54 -14.52
N ALA A 147 5.94 10.90 -13.36
CA ALA A 147 6.15 11.60 -12.10
C ALA A 147 7.37 12.54 -12.17
N ARG A 148 8.50 12.05 -12.69
CA ARG A 148 9.73 12.86 -12.86
C ARG A 148 9.54 14.04 -13.81
N GLU A 149 8.85 13.86 -14.93
CA GLU A 149 8.56 14.94 -15.90
C GLU A 149 7.77 16.09 -15.25
N HIS A 150 6.93 15.78 -14.26
CA HIS A 150 6.06 16.73 -13.57
C HIS A 150 6.53 17.10 -12.15
N THR A 151 7.73 16.65 -11.73
CA THR A 151 8.27 16.88 -10.37
C THR A 151 7.32 16.39 -9.26
N LEU A 152 6.71 15.22 -9.49
CA LEU A 152 5.89 14.47 -8.53
C LEU A 152 6.70 13.35 -7.88
#